data_AF-A0A1Q8QMJ1-F1
#
_entry.id   AF-A0A1Q8QMJ1-F1
#
_cell.length_a   1.000
_cell.length_b   1.000
_cell.length_c   1.000
_cell.angle_alpha   90.00
_cell.angle_beta   90.00
_cell.angle_gamma   90.00
#
_symmetry.space_group_name_H-M   'P 1'
#
loop_
_entity.id
_entity.type
_entity.pdbx_description
1 polymer ?
#
loop_
_entity_poly.entity_id
_entity_poly.type
_entity_poly.pdbx_seq_one_letter_code
_entity_poly.pdbx_strand_id
1 'polypeptide(L)'
;MLSLTYAIAIFVVYFLVFVLFYQLYFRHRIYLILLAEHAYMDHYIDRLPHIRDRPDERLGMIEFMLAKRRAFIRRARQFVGLATIAYLVALVGGAAL
;
A
#
# COMPACT_ATOMS: atom_id res chain seq x y z
N MET A 1 21.66 10.84 25.65
CA MET A 1 22.22 9.59 25.07
C MET A 1 21.07 8.63 24.89
N LEU A 2 20.78 8.18 23.67
CA LEU A 2 19.65 7.28 23.43
C LEU A 2 19.95 5.90 24.05
N SER A 3 19.09 5.44 24.96
CA SER A 3 19.20 4.07 25.49
C SER A 3 19.00 3.04 24.38
N LEU A 4 19.88 2.04 24.32
CA LEU A 4 19.76 0.93 23.36
C LEU A 4 18.39 0.22 23.49
N THR A 5 17.91 0.03 24.72
CA THR A 5 16.61 -0.59 25.00
C THR A 5 15.46 0.20 24.39
N TYR A 6 15.52 1.53 24.47
CA TYR A 6 14.51 2.42 23.91
C TYR A 6 14.51 2.36 22.37
N ALA A 7 15.69 2.37 21.75
CA ALA A 7 15.85 2.25 20.30
C ALA A 7 15.22 0.94 19.78
N ILE A 8 15.54 -0.18 20.45
CA ILE A 8 15.01 -1.49 20.11
C ILE A 8 13.49 -1.53 20.28
N ALA A 9 12.96 -1.00 21.38
CA ALA A 9 11.52 -0.98 21.63
C ALA A 9 10.75 -0.21 20.53
N ILE A 10 11.22 0.97 20.16
CA ILE A 10 10.59 1.75 19.07
C ILE A 10 10.69 1.00 17.75
N PHE A 11 11.84 0.39 17.44
CA PHE A 11 12.00 -0.38 16.21
C PHE A 11 11.01 -1.55 16.13
N VAL A 12 10.82 -2.29 17.23
CA VAL A 12 9.85 -3.39 17.30
C VAL A 12 8.43 -2.88 17.06
N VAL A 13 8.05 -1.76 17.68
CA VAL A 13 6.72 -1.14 17.47
C VAL A 13 6.55 -0.72 16.00
N TYR A 14 7.54 -0.05 15.42
CA TYR A 14 7.53 0.33 14.01
C TYR A 14 7.37 -0.88 13.10
N PHE A 15 8.12 -1.96 13.35
CA PHE A 15 8.03 -3.20 12.60
C PHE A 15 6.64 -3.83 12.70
N LEU A 16 6.06 -3.90 13.90
CA LEU A 16 4.71 -4.43 14.10
C LEU A 16 3.65 -3.64 13.35
N VAL A 17 3.75 -2.30 13.35
CA VAL A 17 2.86 -1.43 12.58
C VAL A 17 2.92 -1.75 11.09
N PHE A 18 4.12 -2.01 10.55
CA PHE A 18 4.30 -2.44 9.15
C PHE A 18 3.74 -3.83 8.89
N VAL A 19 3.93 -4.80 9.80
CA VAL A 19 3.39 -6.16 9.67
C VAL A 19 1.86 -6.12 9.66
N LEU A 20 1.24 -5.35 10.56
CA LEU A 20 -0.21 -5.19 10.61
C LEU A 20 -0.75 -4.55 9.34
N PHE A 21 -0.09 -3.49 8.85
CA PHE A 21 -0.45 -2.88 7.58
C PHE A 21 -0.33 -3.87 6.41
N TYR A 22 0.73 -4.67 6.39
CA TYR A 22 0.90 -5.69 5.36
C TYR A 22 -0.23 -6.72 5.38
N GLN A 23 -0.52 -7.31 6.54
CA GLN A 23 -1.54 -8.35 6.67
C GLN A 23 -2.94 -7.83 6.38
N LEU A 24 -3.32 -6.69 6.98
CA LEU A 24 -4.70 -6.21 6.97
C LEU A 24 -5.04 -5.38 5.73
N TYR A 25 -4.07 -4.65 5.16
CA TYR A 25 -4.31 -3.71 4.07
C TYR A 25 -3.66 -4.13 2.75
N PHE A 26 -2.38 -4.49 2.77
CA PHE A 26 -1.59 -4.68 1.55
C PHE A 26 -1.82 -6.04 0.89
N ARG A 27 -1.80 -7.12 1.68
CA ARG A 27 -1.88 -8.51 1.20
C ARG A 27 -3.09 -8.76 0.31
N HIS A 28 -4.27 -8.32 0.73
CA HIS A 28 -5.51 -8.46 -0.03
C HIS A 28 -5.57 -7.63 -1.32
N ARG A 29 -4.66 -6.65 -1.47
CA ARG A 29 -4.68 -5.65 -2.55
C ARG A 29 -3.44 -5.72 -3.45
N ILE A 30 -2.60 -6.73 -3.27
CA ILE A 30 -1.36 -6.88 -4.03
C ILE A 30 -1.61 -7.02 -5.54
N TYR A 31 -2.76 -7.57 -5.94
CA TYR A 31 -3.19 -7.65 -7.33
C TYR A 31 -3.29 -6.28 -8.01
N LEU A 32 -3.54 -5.20 -7.25
CA LEU A 32 -3.58 -3.84 -7.79
C LEU A 32 -2.21 -3.37 -8.31
N ILE A 33 -1.11 -3.99 -7.86
CA ILE A 33 0.23 -3.68 -8.35
C ILE A 33 0.41 -4.24 -9.77
N LEU A 34 -0.08 -5.47 -9.99
CA LEU A 34 -0.03 -6.19 -11.27
C LEU A 34 -0.88 -5.51 -12.35
N LEU A 35 -1.92 -4.77 -11.98
CA LEU A 35 -2.71 -3.92 -12.89
C LEU A 35 -1.89 -2.79 -13.58
N ALA A 36 -0.60 -2.64 -13.26
CA ALA A 36 0.30 -1.79 -14.03
C ALA A 36 0.62 -2.36 -15.42
N GLU A 37 0.55 -3.68 -15.55
CA GLU A 37 0.90 -4.39 -16.76
C GLU A 37 -0.33 -4.52 -17.66
N HIS A 38 -0.23 -4.02 -18.90
CA HIS A 38 -1.35 -4.00 -19.84
C HIS A 38 -1.87 -5.42 -20.12
N ALA A 39 -0.95 -6.38 -20.33
CA ALA A 39 -1.31 -7.78 -20.54
C ALA A 39 -2.09 -8.39 -19.35
N TYR A 40 -1.72 -8.01 -18.13
CA TYR A 40 -2.43 -8.47 -16.92
C TYR A 40 -3.81 -7.81 -16.79
N MET A 41 -3.92 -6.52 -17.09
CA MET A 41 -5.18 -5.78 -17.08
C MET A 41 -6.17 -6.39 -18.09
N ASP A 42 -5.71 -6.62 -19.33
CA ASP A 42 -6.54 -7.22 -20.37
C ASP A 42 -6.97 -8.64 -19.98
N HIS A 43 -6.04 -9.48 -19.50
CA HIS A 43 -6.36 -10.83 -19.01
C HIS A 43 -7.38 -10.83 -17.87
N TYR A 44 -7.27 -9.87 -16.95
CA TYR A 44 -8.17 -9.75 -15.81
C TYR A 44 -9.58 -9.35 -16.27
N ILE A 45 -9.68 -8.42 -17.22
CA ILE A 45 -10.95 -7.94 -17.75
C ILE A 45 -11.63 -8.99 -18.62
N ASP A 46 -10.87 -9.75 -19.40
CA ASP A 46 -11.41 -10.82 -20.25
C ASP A 46 -12.00 -11.98 -19.42
N ARG A 47 -11.58 -12.12 -18.15
CA ARG A 47 -12.21 -13.03 -17.17
C ARG A 47 -13.51 -12.50 -16.59
N LEU A 48 -13.94 -11.27 -16.88
CA LEU A 48 -15.21 -10.71 -16.44
C LEU A 48 -16.26 -10.92 -17.53
N PRO A 49 -17.11 -11.96 -17.43
CA PRO A 49 -18.02 -12.34 -18.51
C PRO A 49 -19.08 -11.27 -18.86
N HIS A 50 -19.30 -10.29 -17.99
CA HIS A 50 -20.31 -9.25 -18.17
C HIS A 50 -19.76 -8.02 -18.93
N ILE A 51 -18.44 -7.92 -19.08
CA ILE A 51 -17.75 -6.76 -19.68
C ILE A 51 -17.11 -7.10 -21.02
N ARG A 52 -16.86 -8.39 -21.27
CA ARG A 52 -16.16 -8.90 -22.46
C ARG A 52 -16.77 -8.40 -23.78
N ASP A 53 -18.09 -8.33 -23.88
CA ASP A 53 -18.80 -7.99 -25.12
C ASP A 53 -19.23 -6.52 -25.22
N ARG A 54 -18.77 -5.66 -24.29
CA ARG A 54 -19.18 -4.26 -24.18
C ARG A 54 -17.97 -3.32 -24.21
N PRO A 55 -17.52 -2.85 -25.39
CA PRO A 55 -16.27 -2.10 -25.54
C PRO A 55 -16.26 -0.77 -24.76
N ASP A 56 -17.39 -0.07 -24.69
CA ASP A 56 -17.49 1.19 -23.94
C ASP A 56 -17.39 0.97 -22.41
N GLU A 57 -18.04 -0.09 -21.90
CA GLU A 57 -17.95 -0.48 -20.48
C GLU A 57 -16.56 -1.01 -20.12
N ARG A 58 -15.87 -1.64 -21.08
CA ARG A 58 -14.49 -2.11 -20.94
C ARG A 58 -13.54 -0.97 -20.63
N LEU A 59 -13.66 0.13 -21.38
CA LEU A 59 -12.80 1.31 -21.21
C LEU A 59 -13.05 1.98 -19.86
N GLY A 60 -14.32 2.13 -19.45
CA GLY A 60 -14.68 2.62 -18.12
C GLY A 60 -14.17 1.73 -16.97
N MET A 61 -14.18 0.40 -17.15
CA MET A 61 -13.65 -0.54 -16.17
C MET A 61 -12.12 -0.43 -16.03
N ILE A 62 -11.39 -0.27 -17.15
CA ILE A 62 -9.94 -0.02 -17.13
C ILE A 62 -9.64 1.26 -16.34
N GLU A 63 -10.33 2.35 -16.64
CA GLU A 63 -10.15 3.63 -15.94
C GLU A 63 -10.42 3.51 -14.44
N PHE A 64 -11.50 2.82 -14.07
CA PHE A 64 -11.86 2.56 -12.68
C PHE A 64 -10.79 1.74 -11.95
N MET A 65 -10.27 0.69 -12.58
CA MET A 65 -9.21 -0.15 -12.02
C MET A 65 -7.89 0.63 -11.85
N LEU A 66 -7.52 1.45 -12.83
CA LEU A 66 -6.36 2.34 -12.75
C LEU A 66 -6.53 3.41 -11.65
N ALA A 67 -7.74 3.96 -11.49
CA ALA A 67 -8.04 4.89 -10.41
C ALA A 67 -7.89 4.22 -9.04
N LYS A 68 -8.41 2.99 -8.87
CA LYS A 68 -8.23 2.17 -7.66
C LYS A 68 -6.76 1.91 -7.37
N ARG A 69 -5.97 1.54 -8.38
CA ARG A 69 -4.52 1.36 -8.25
C ARG A 69 -3.83 2.64 -7.80
N ARG A 70 -4.11 3.78 -8.43
CA ARG A 70 -3.53 5.08 -8.04
C ARG A 70 -3.87 5.44 -6.59
N ALA A 71 -5.11 5.21 -6.16
CA ALA A 71 -5.53 5.44 -4.78
C ALA A 71 -4.80 4.51 -3.79
N PHE A 72 -4.67 3.22 -4.13
CA PHE A 72 -3.93 2.26 -3.32
C PHE A 72 -2.46 2.65 -3.14
N ILE A 73 -1.75 2.94 -4.24
CA ILE A 73 -0.34 3.36 -4.20
C ILE A 73 -0.17 4.63 -3.38
N ARG A 74 -1.06 5.62 -3.57
CA ARG A 74 -1.02 6.87 -2.82
C ARG A 74 -1.17 6.63 -1.31
N ARG A 75 -2.17 5.84 -0.90
CA ARG A 75 -2.38 5.51 0.51
C ARG A 75 -1.22 4.71 1.10
N ALA A 76 -0.66 3.78 0.34
CA ALA A 76 0.52 3.02 0.77
C ALA A 76 1.73 3.94 1.00
N ARG A 77 2.01 4.86 0.06
CA ARG A 77 3.09 5.86 0.22
C ARG A 77 2.84 6.78 1.41
N GLN A 78 1.60 7.25 1.59
CA GLN A 78 1.22 8.09 2.73
C GLN A 78 1.43 7.36 4.05
N PHE A 79 1.00 6.10 4.15
CA PHE A 79 1.21 5.28 5.34
C PHE A 79 2.70 5.10 5.65
N VAL A 80 3.49 4.68 4.66
CA VAL A 80 4.95 4.49 4.84
C VAL A 80 5.62 5.79 5.26
N GLY A 81 5.26 6.90 4.62
CA GLY A 81 5.79 8.23 4.95
C GLY A 81 5.44 8.66 6.37
N LEU A 82 4.17 8.57 6.76
CA LEU A 82 3.70 8.94 8.10
C LEU A 82 4.31 8.03 9.19
N ALA A 83 4.36 6.72 8.96
CA ALA A 83 4.96 5.78 9.90
C ALA A 83 6.47 6.04 10.08
N THR A 84 7.18 6.37 9.00
CA THR A 84 8.61 6.71 9.05
C THR A 84 8.84 8.03 9.77
N ILE A 85 8.04 9.06 9.50
CA ILE A 85 8.11 10.34 10.21
C ILE A 85 7.85 10.13 11.71
N ALA A 86 6.79 9.39 12.07
CA ALA A 86 6.46 9.09 13.46
C ALA A 86 7.61 8.34 14.17
N TYR A 87 8.23 7.38 13.49
CA TYR A 87 9.40 6.65 13.99
C TYR A 87 10.59 7.59 14.26
N LEU A 88 10.92 8.47 13.31
CA LEU A 88 12.01 9.43 13.47
C LEU A 88 11.73 10.41 14.61
N VAL A 89 10.50 10.92 14.71
CA VAL A 89 10.07 11.81 15.80
C VAL A 89 10.21 11.11 17.15
N ALA A 90 9.81 9.84 17.26
CA ALA A 90 9.94 9.07 18.49
C ALA A 90 11.41 8.86 18.88
N LEU A 91 12.28 8.54 17.91
CA LEU A 91 13.72 8.40 18.18
C LEU A 91 14.37 9.71 18.62
N VAL A 92 14.08 10.83 17.94
CA VAL A 92 14.62 12.14 18.31
C VAL A 92 14.08 12.59 19.67
N GLY A 93 12.78 12.40 19.92
CA GLY A 93 12.15 12.73 21.18
C GLY A 93 12.78 12.01 22.37
N GLY A 94 13.04 10.70 22.25
CA GLY A 94 13.74 9.97 23.30
C GLY A 94 15.26 10.18 23.37
N ALA A 95 15.86 10.87 22.39
CA ALA A 95 17.26 11.31 22.46
C ALA A 95 17.41 12.65 23.18
N ALA A 96 16.34 13.44 23.20
CA ALA A 96 16.26 14.76 23.83
C ALA A 96 15.83 14.72 25.32
N LEU A 97 15.28 13.59 25.77
CA LEU A 97 15.01 13.24 27.17
C LEU A 97 16.23 12.57 27.81
#